data_AF-A0A956Y919-F1
#
_entry.id   AF-A0A956Y919-F1
#
_cell.length_a   1.000
_cell.length_b   1.000
_cell.length_c   1.000
_cell.angle_alpha   90.00
_cell.angle_beta   90.00
_cell.angle_gamma   90.00
#
_symmetry.space_group_name_H-M   'P 1'
#
loop_
_entity.id
_entity.type
_entity.pdbx_description
1 polymer ?
#
loop_
_entity_poly.entity_id
_entity_poly.type
_entity_poly.pdbx_seq_one_letter_code
_entity_poly.pdbx_strand_id
1 'polypeptide(L)'
;MKIIHLTPYYAPAYAFGGVVRAVEGLAQALHQRSHQVTVLTTDAYDQQRRYDGPSQETLDGVDVLRARNALTWLRGRFNLATPIGLHWLAEQVLSDADVLHVHE
;
A
#
# COMPACT_ATOMS: atom_id res chain seq x y z
N MET A 1 -13.89 -11.31 -6.25
CA MET A 1 -13.74 -9.95 -6.78
C MET A 1 -12.27 -9.57 -6.76
N LYS A 2 -11.85 -8.68 -7.66
CA LYS A 2 -10.55 -8.02 -7.70
C LYS A 2 -10.67 -6.68 -6.95
N ILE A 3 -10.10 -6.62 -5.75
CA ILE A 3 -10.22 -5.49 -4.83
C ILE A 3 -8.86 -4.83 -4.67
N ILE A 4 -8.79 -3.53 -4.96
CA ILE A 4 -7.59 -2.73 -4.80
C ILE A 4 -7.74 -1.84 -3.56
N HIS A 5 -6.80 -1.94 -2.63
CA HIS A 5 -6.66 -0.99 -1.53
C HIS A 5 -5.57 0.02 -1.86
N LEU A 6 -5.93 1.30 -2.00
CA LEU A 6 -4.96 2.38 -2.16
C LEU A 6 -4.72 3.03 -0.80
N THR A 7 -3.52 2.87 -0.23
CA THR A 7 -3.18 3.38 1.10
C THR A 7 -1.79 4.02 1.13
N PRO A 8 -1.56 5.13 1.85
CA PRO A 8 -0.23 5.75 1.92
C PRO A 8 0.84 4.87 2.59
N TYR A 9 0.45 3.89 3.41
CA TYR A 9 1.34 2.98 4.12
C TYR A 9 0.66 1.62 4.35
N TYR A 10 1.47 0.57 4.30
CA TYR A 10 1.03 -0.81 4.52
C TYR A 10 2.12 -1.60 5.25
N ALA A 11 1.80 -2.78 5.76
CA ALA A 11 2.76 -3.64 6.45
C ALA A 11 4.06 -3.77 5.62
N PRO A 12 5.27 -3.69 6.24
CA PRO A 12 5.53 -3.64 7.68
C PRO A 12 5.64 -2.22 8.27
N ALA A 13 5.02 -1.19 7.68
CA ALA A 13 5.12 0.22 8.10
C ALA A 13 4.40 0.56 9.42
N TYR A 14 4.46 -0.30 10.43
CA TYR A 14 3.69 -0.21 11.67
C TYR A 14 3.98 1.03 12.52
N ALA A 15 5.04 1.77 12.21
CA ALA A 15 5.33 3.07 12.83
C ALA A 15 4.21 4.10 12.60
N PHE A 16 3.39 3.94 11.55
CA PHE A 16 2.21 4.79 11.30
C PHE A 16 0.98 4.38 12.12
N GLY A 17 1.10 3.36 12.99
CA GLY A 17 0.10 3.04 14.00
C GLY A 17 -1.00 2.08 13.53
N GLY A 18 -2.14 2.13 14.24
CA GLY A 18 -3.22 1.14 14.12
C GLY A 18 -3.86 1.05 12.73
N VAL A 19 -3.83 2.15 11.96
CA VAL A 19 -4.35 2.19 10.59
C VAL A 19 -3.67 1.14 9.69
N VAL A 20 -2.36 0.94 9.82
CA VAL A 20 -1.62 -0.05 9.03
C VAL A 20 -2.13 -1.46 9.31
N ARG A 21 -2.34 -1.79 10.59
CA ARG A 21 -2.86 -3.08 11.02
C ARG A 21 -4.32 -3.28 10.63
N ALA A 22 -5.12 -2.21 10.63
CA ALA A 22 -6.51 -2.27 10.20
C ALA A 22 -6.63 -2.60 8.71
N VAL A 23 -5.83 -1.94 7.86
CA VAL A 23 -5.80 -2.22 6.41
C VAL A 23 -5.25 -3.61 6.14
N GLU A 24 -4.18 -4.02 6.82
CA GLU A 24 -3.61 -5.37 6.72
C GLU A 24 -4.63 -6.45 7.09
N GLY A 25 -5.26 -6.34 8.26
CA GLY A 25 -6.29 -7.29 8.71
C GLY A 25 -7.50 -7.33 7.77
N LEU A 26 -7.92 -6.19 7.23
CA LEU A 26 -9.01 -6.13 6.26
C LEU A 26 -8.62 -6.84 4.95
N ALA A 27 -7.44 -6.56 4.41
CA ALA A 27 -6.97 -7.15 3.16
C ALA A 27 -6.83 -8.68 3.29
N GLN A 28 -6.25 -9.17 4.38
CA GLN A 28 -6.16 -10.60 4.69
C GLN A 28 -7.55 -11.23 4.84
N ALA A 29 -8.47 -10.57 5.54
CA ALA A 29 -9.83 -11.09 5.73
C ALA A 29 -10.65 -11.14 4.42
N LEU A 30 -10.37 -10.25 3.46
CA LEU A 30 -10.95 -10.30 2.11
C LEU A 30 -10.32 -11.42 1.27
N HIS A 31 -9.00 -11.61 1.35
CA HIS A 31 -8.31 -12.72 0.71
C HIS A 31 -8.86 -14.07 1.19
N GLN A 32 -9.05 -14.24 2.51
CA GLN A 32 -9.63 -15.43 3.12
C GLN A 32 -11.07 -15.73 2.63
N ARG A 33 -11.78 -14.72 2.10
CA ARG A 33 -13.10 -14.87 1.45
C ARG A 33 -12.99 -15.12 -0.06
N SER A 34 -11.83 -15.58 -0.53
CA SER A 34 -11.53 -15.89 -1.93
C SER A 34 -11.63 -14.68 -2.86
N HIS A 35 -11.32 -13.49 -2.36
CA HIS A 35 -11.12 -12.31 -3.20
C HIS A 35 -9.64 -12.20 -3.60
N GLN A 36 -9.40 -11.65 -4.79
CA GLN A 36 -8.06 -11.24 -5.22
C GLN A 36 -7.85 -9.84 -4.67
N VAL A 37 -6.89 -9.67 -3.77
CA VAL A 37 -6.65 -8.43 -3.06
C VAL A 37 -5.27 -7.92 -3.41
N THR A 38 -5.21 -6.68 -3.90
CA THR A 38 -3.95 -5.98 -4.13
C THR A 38 -3.92 -4.70 -3.32
N VAL A 39 -2.82 -4.46 -2.64
CA VAL A 39 -2.55 -3.22 -1.93
C VAL A 39 -1.60 -2.38 -2.77
N LEU A 40 -2.10 -1.26 -3.26
CA LEU A 40 -1.29 -0.22 -3.88
C LEU A 40 -0.89 0.80 -2.81
N THR A 41 0.41 0.93 -2.56
CA THR A 41 0.91 1.75 -1.46
C THR A 41 2.24 2.41 -1.81
N THR A 42 2.91 2.97 -0.80
CA THR A 42 4.25 3.54 -0.95
C THR A 42 5.28 2.73 -0.16
N ASP A 43 6.55 2.98 -0.43
CA ASP A 43 7.67 2.43 0.33
C ASP A 43 7.92 3.16 1.66
N ALA A 44 6.95 3.91 2.20
CA ALA A 44 7.12 4.52 3.52
C ALA A 44 7.19 3.43 4.60
N TYR A 45 8.25 3.40 5.41
CA TYR A 45 8.41 2.45 6.52
C TYR A 45 8.16 3.13 7.87
N ASP A 46 8.70 4.33 8.04
CA ASP A 46 8.40 5.22 9.16
C ASP A 46 8.54 6.69 8.71
N GLN A 47 8.55 7.63 9.66
CA GLN A 47 8.64 9.06 9.38
C GLN A 47 9.94 9.48 8.66
N GLN A 48 10.99 8.66 8.69
CA GLN A 48 12.32 9.02 8.18
C GLN A 48 12.86 8.03 7.16
N ARG A 49 12.47 6.75 7.27
CA ARG A 49 12.99 5.65 6.48
C ARG A 49 11.98 5.15 5.46
N ARG A 50 12.54 4.66 4.35
CA ARG A 50 11.80 3.84 3.39
C ARG A 50 11.97 2.39 3.73
N TYR A 51 11.02 1.60 3.29
CA TYR A 51 11.11 0.17 3.21
C TYR A 51 12.16 -0.18 2.16
N ASP A 52 13.10 -1.05 2.53
CA ASP A 52 14.25 -1.46 1.73
C ASP A 52 14.07 -2.83 1.07
N GLY A 53 12.90 -3.45 1.24
CA GLY A 53 12.53 -4.69 0.58
C GLY A 53 11.98 -4.50 -0.84
N PRO A 54 11.35 -5.56 -1.39
CA PRO A 54 10.83 -5.54 -2.75
C PRO A 54 9.76 -4.47 -2.98
N SER A 55 9.73 -3.92 -4.20
CA SER A 55 8.64 -3.02 -4.64
C SER A 55 7.35 -3.78 -4.96
N GLN A 56 7.45 -5.08 -5.21
CA GLN A 56 6.33 -5.98 -5.40
C GLN A 56 6.60 -7.27 -4.62
N GLU A 57 5.63 -7.66 -3.80
CA GLU A 57 5.68 -8.87 -2.98
C GLU A 57 4.27 -9.35 -2.67
N THR A 58 4.12 -10.62 -2.30
CA THR A 58 2.86 -11.17 -1.79
C THR A 58 3.01 -11.46 -0.30
N LEU A 59 2.18 -10.83 0.52
CA LEU A 59 2.16 -10.97 1.98
C LEU A 59 0.84 -11.64 2.38
N ASP A 60 0.91 -12.83 2.98
CA ASP A 60 -0.27 -13.58 3.44
C ASP A 60 -1.38 -13.74 2.37
N GLY A 61 -0.96 -13.93 1.12
CA GLY A 61 -1.87 -14.06 -0.04
C GLY A 61 -2.40 -12.74 -0.60
N VAL A 62 -1.97 -11.60 -0.07
CA VAL A 62 -2.28 -10.25 -0.57
C VAL A 62 -1.11 -9.74 -1.40
N ASP A 63 -1.36 -9.35 -2.64
CA ASP A 63 -0.34 -8.74 -3.49
C ASP A 63 -0.11 -7.29 -3.06
N VAL A 64 1.15 -6.86 -2.95
CA VAL A 64 1.51 -5.52 -2.51
C VAL A 64 2.40 -4.86 -3.55
N LEU A 65 2.00 -3.68 -4.02
CA LEU A 65 2.73 -2.84 -4.96
C LEU A 65 3.11 -1.52 -4.28
N ARG A 66 4.41 -1.22 -4.23
CA ARG A 66 4.95 -0.06 -3.52
C ARG A 66 5.55 0.95 -4.49
N ALA A 67 4.92 2.11 -4.58
CA ALA A 67 5.49 3.28 -5.23
C ALA A 67 6.63 3.86 -4.39
N ARG A 68 7.72 4.23 -5.04
CA ARG A 68 8.88 4.82 -4.36
C ARG A 68 8.60 6.26 -3.95
N ASN A 69 8.82 6.63 -2.70
CA ASN A 69 8.77 8.03 -2.29
C ASN A 69 10.03 8.80 -2.71
N ALA A 70 9.84 9.95 -3.35
CA ALA A 70 10.90 10.87 -3.74
C ALA A 70 11.58 11.51 -2.51
N LEU A 71 10.76 12.04 -1.59
CA LEU A 71 11.21 12.90 -0.50
C LEU A 71 10.67 12.40 0.85
N THR A 72 11.43 11.56 1.52
CA THR A 72 11.08 11.02 2.85
C THR A 72 10.95 12.12 3.92
N TRP A 73 11.73 13.20 3.80
CA TRP A 73 11.69 14.31 4.76
C TRP A 73 10.35 15.08 4.71
N LEU A 74 9.68 15.15 3.55
CA LEU A 74 8.35 15.76 3.44
C LEU A 74 7.29 14.93 4.17
N ARG A 75 7.47 13.61 4.20
CA ARG A 75 6.62 12.71 4.99
C ARG A 75 6.82 12.92 6.48
N GLY A 76 8.07 12.94 6.95
CA GLY A 76 8.34 13.16 8.38
C GLY A 76 7.93 14.52 8.90
N ARG A 77 7.98 15.58 8.07
CA ARG A 77 7.72 16.96 8.51
C ARG A 77 6.32 17.48 8.19
N PHE A 78 5.70 17.02 7.11
CA PHE A 78 4.41 17.52 6.62
C PHE A 78 3.38 16.42 6.38
N ASN A 79 3.69 15.16 6.68
CA ASN A 79 2.86 14.00 6.38
C ASN A 79 2.50 13.85 4.88
N LEU A 80 3.32 14.42 3.98
CA LEU A 80 3.06 14.38 2.54
C LEU A 80 3.67 13.13 1.91
N ALA A 81 2.86 12.41 1.12
CA ALA A 81 3.34 11.36 0.22
C ALA A 81 3.93 12.00 -1.05
N THR A 82 5.02 11.45 -1.57
CA THR A 82 5.57 11.84 -2.88
C THR A 82 5.83 10.61 -3.74
N PRO A 83 4.78 9.83 -4.08
CA PRO A 83 4.95 8.55 -4.73
C PRO A 83 5.28 8.74 -6.21
N ILE A 84 6.49 8.35 -6.60
CA ILE A 84 6.94 8.37 -8.00
C ILE A 84 6.36 7.15 -8.71
N GLY A 85 5.75 7.38 -9.87
CA GLY A 85 5.25 6.31 -10.73
C GLY A 85 4.01 5.57 -10.21
N LEU A 86 3.29 6.16 -9.23
CA LEU A 86 2.05 5.57 -8.72
C LEU A 86 1.02 5.35 -9.82
N HIS A 87 0.91 6.27 -10.79
CA HIS A 87 -0.01 6.14 -11.92
C HIS A 87 0.30 4.91 -12.78
N TRP A 88 1.58 4.63 -13.05
CA TRP A 88 1.99 3.43 -13.79
C TRP A 88 1.64 2.14 -13.05
N LEU A 89 1.82 2.10 -11.72
CA LEU A 89 1.44 0.95 -10.91
C LEU A 89 -0.09 0.80 -10.85
N ALA A 90 -0.81 1.91 -10.76
CA ALA A 90 -2.27 1.93 -10.80
C ALA A 90 -2.80 1.40 -12.13
N GLU A 91 -2.22 1.78 -13.27
CA GLU A 91 -2.61 1.26 -14.59
C GLU A 91 -2.50 -0.27 -14.70
N GLN A 92 -1.55 -0.88 -14.00
CA GLN A 92 -1.37 -2.34 -14.01
C GLN A 92 -2.49 -3.11 -13.30
N VAL A 93 -3.23 -2.45 -12.39
CA VAL A 93 -4.20 -3.13 -11.51
C VAL A 93 -5.62 -2.58 -11.60
N LEU A 94 -5.78 -1.31 -12.02
CA LEU A 94 -7.09 -0.66 -12.04
C LEU A 94 -7.97 -1.08 -13.22
N SER A 95 -7.41 -1.50 -14.36
CA SER A 95 -8.21 -1.89 -15.53
C SER A 95 -9.17 -3.04 -15.24
N ASP A 96 -8.77 -3.91 -14.30
CA ASP A 96 -9.43 -5.16 -13.97
C ASP A 96 -10.10 -5.13 -12.59
N ALA A 97 -10.06 -3.98 -11.90
CA ALA A 97 -10.57 -3.87 -10.54
C ALA A 97 -12.10 -3.82 -10.52
N ASP A 98 -12.71 -4.65 -9.67
CA ASP A 98 -14.15 -4.54 -9.37
C ASP A 98 -14.41 -3.41 -8.36
N VAL A 99 -13.47 -3.20 -7.42
CA VAL A 99 -13.56 -2.22 -6.34
C VAL A 99 -12.21 -1.58 -6.08
N LEU A 100 -12.18 -0.25 -6.03
CA LEU A 100 -11.08 0.54 -5.48
C LEU A 100 -11.49 1.13 -4.14
N HIS A 101 -10.80 0.73 -3.06
CA HIS A 101 -10.97 1.27 -1.73
C HIS A 101 -9.80 2.19 -1.40
N VAL A 102 -10.07 3.49 -1.33
CA VAL A 102 -9.06 4.52 -1.02
C VAL A 102 -9.06 4.79 0.49
N HIS A 103 -7.87 4.75 1.10
CA HIS A 103 -7.61 5.07 2.50
C HIS A 103 -6.97 6.46 2.62
N GLU A 104 -7.11 7.09 3.80
CA GLU A 104 -6.63 8.45 4.10
C GLU A 104 -5.10 8.59 4.16
#